data_AF-A0A2V1KAS4-F1
#
_entry.id   AF-A0A2V1KAS4-F1
#
_cell.length_a   1.000
_cell.length_b   1.000
_cell.length_c   1.000
_cell.angle_alpha   90.00
_cell.angle_beta   90.00
_cell.angle_gamma   90.00
#
_symmetry.space_group_name_H-M   'P 1'
#
loop_
_entity.id
_entity.type
_entity.pdbx_description
1 polymer ?
#
loop_
_entity_poly.entity_id
_entity_poly.type
_entity_poly.pdbx_seq_one_letter_code
_entity_poly.pdbx_strand_id
1 'polypeptide(L)'
;MEETMTKEFERFNPEEEHLTRDGERIDQDLIDTLSAIAEESGPPSGLIPGGKSLSGQGKHSPRIQVVLSEQVAEEVRERAEAEDMSVSRWVRRLVENEVR
;
A
#
# COMPACT_ATOMS: atom_id res chain seq x y z
N MET A 1 -17.22 -36.73 -21.48
CA MET A 1 -15.78 -36.82 -21.79
C MET A 1 -15.12 -35.86 -20.83
N GLU A 2 -14.55 -36.39 -19.74
CA GLU A 2 -13.83 -35.60 -18.74
C GLU A 2 -12.44 -35.29 -19.29
N GLU A 3 -12.17 -34.02 -19.59
CA GLU A 3 -10.81 -33.53 -19.82
C GLU A 3 -10.12 -33.41 -18.46
N THR A 4 -9.30 -34.41 -18.12
CA THR A 4 -8.36 -34.34 -17.01
C THR A 4 -7.32 -33.27 -17.31
N MET A 5 -7.58 -32.06 -16.80
CA MET A 5 -6.64 -30.95 -16.77
C MET A 5 -5.43 -31.37 -15.93
N THR A 6 -4.36 -31.80 -16.59
CA THR A 6 -3.06 -32.06 -15.96
C THR A 6 -2.58 -30.75 -15.33
N LYS A 7 -2.72 -30.62 -14.01
CA LYS A 7 -1.99 -29.63 -13.24
C LYS A 7 -0.51 -29.93 -13.44
N GLU A 8 0.17 -29.08 -14.20
CA GLU A 8 1.63 -29.11 -14.28
C GLU A 8 2.15 -28.94 -12.85
N PHE A 9 2.76 -30.00 -12.31
CA PHE A 9 3.44 -29.94 -11.03
C PHE A 9 4.74 -29.19 -11.26
N GLU A 10 4.75 -27.89 -10.96
CA GLU A 10 5.99 -27.14 -10.85
C GLU A 10 6.87 -27.82 -9.80
N ARG A 11 8.08 -28.22 -10.24
CA ARG A 11 9.04 -28.89 -9.37
C ARG A 11 9.55 -27.87 -8.35
N PHE A 12 9.17 -28.06 -7.08
CA PHE A 12 9.66 -27.25 -5.96
C PHE A 12 11.20 -27.19 -5.98
N ASN A 13 11.74 -25.99 -6.19
CA ASN A 13 13.17 -25.72 -6.12
C ASN A 13 13.50 -25.21 -4.70
N PRO A 14 14.09 -26.03 -3.82
CA PRO A 14 14.37 -25.65 -2.43
C PRO A 14 15.44 -24.55 -2.29
N GLU A 15 16.18 -24.22 -3.36
CA GLU A 15 17.22 -23.19 -3.33
C GLU A 15 16.70 -21.78 -3.67
N GLU A 16 15.50 -21.69 -4.26
CA GLU A 16 14.86 -20.40 -4.50
C GLU A 16 14.08 -19.96 -3.27
N GLU A 17 14.24 -18.69 -2.89
CA GLU A 17 13.51 -18.11 -1.78
C GLU A 17 12.07 -17.80 -2.23
N HIS A 18 11.09 -18.48 -1.64
CA HIS A 18 9.67 -18.25 -1.92
C HIS A 18 8.93 -17.85 -0.65
N LEU A 19 8.01 -16.89 -0.79
CA LEU A 19 7.09 -16.54 0.27
C LEU A 19 5.98 -17.58 0.36
N THR A 20 5.66 -18.01 1.58
CA THR A 20 4.56 -18.94 1.84
C THR A 20 3.64 -18.36 2.90
N ARG A 21 2.34 -18.66 2.79
CA ARG A 21 1.32 -18.33 3.78
C ARG A 21 0.47 -19.58 4.02
N ASP A 22 0.35 -19.99 5.28
CA ASP A 22 -0.42 -21.18 5.68
C ASP A 22 -0.02 -22.46 4.92
N GLY A 23 1.24 -22.54 4.49
CA GLY A 23 1.79 -23.67 3.71
C GLY A 23 1.55 -23.58 2.19
N GLU A 24 0.83 -22.58 1.72
CA GLU A 24 0.64 -22.30 0.29
C GLU A 24 1.67 -21.29 -0.21
N ARG A 25 2.17 -21.50 -1.44
CA ARG A 25 3.09 -20.57 -2.10
C ARG A 25 2.34 -19.29 -2.45
N ILE A 26 2.95 -18.15 -2.13
CA ILE A 26 2.45 -16.85 -2.58
C ILE A 26 3.01 -16.61 -3.98
N ASP A 27 2.15 -16.73 -4.97
CA ASP A 27 2.41 -16.33 -6.35
C ASP A 27 1.64 -15.03 -6.70
N GLN A 28 1.89 -14.53 -7.91
CA GLN A 28 1.29 -13.28 -8.37
C GLN A 28 -0.24 -13.40 -8.51
N ASP A 29 -0.74 -14.55 -8.95
CA ASP A 29 -2.17 -14.80 -9.14
C ASP A 29 -2.92 -14.78 -7.80
N LEU A 30 -2.32 -15.34 -6.75
CA LEU A 30 -2.85 -15.26 -5.39
C LEU A 30 -2.82 -13.82 -4.86
N ILE A 31 -1.76 -13.06 -5.12
CA ILE A 31 -1.66 -11.65 -4.73
C ILE A 31 -2.78 -10.83 -5.39
N ASP A 32 -3.01 -11.03 -6.68
CA ASP A 32 -4.03 -10.31 -7.44
C ASP A 32 -5.44 -10.67 -6.94
N THR A 33 -5.67 -11.95 -6.67
CA THR A 33 -6.95 -12.44 -6.09
C THR A 33 -7.21 -11.83 -4.73
N LEU A 34 -6.22 -11.84 -3.83
CA LEU A 34 -6.36 -11.25 -2.49
C LEU A 34 -6.53 -9.72 -2.54
N SER A 35 -5.91 -9.05 -3.51
CA SER A 35 -6.06 -7.62 -3.73
C SER A 35 -7.48 -7.27 -4.19
N ALA A 36 -8.04 -8.03 -5.13
CA ALA A 36 -9.42 -7.85 -5.59
C ALA A 36 -10.44 -8.06 -4.45
N ILE A 37 -10.23 -9.10 -3.62
CA ILE A 37 -11.07 -9.35 -2.43
C ILE A 37 -10.99 -8.17 -1.46
N ALA A 38 -9.79 -7.62 -1.22
CA ALA A 38 -9.59 -6.50 -0.33
C ALA A 38 -10.22 -5.19 -0.85
N GLU A 39 -10.21 -4.96 -2.16
CA GLU A 39 -10.89 -3.84 -2.80
C GLU A 39 -12.41 -3.94 -2.65
N GLU A 40 -12.98 -5.14 -2.83
CA GLU A 40 -14.41 -5.38 -2.67
C GLU A 40 -14.87 -5.30 -1.20
N SER A 41 -14.09 -5.88 -0.28
CA SER A 41 -14.43 -5.89 1.15
C SER A 41 -14.20 -4.54 1.84
N GLY A 42 -13.47 -3.63 1.18
CA GLY A 42 -12.97 -2.41 1.78
C GLY A 42 -11.92 -2.67 2.88
N PRO A 43 -11.36 -1.61 3.47
CA PRO A 43 -10.38 -1.74 4.53
C PRO A 43 -11.00 -2.41 5.77
N PRO A 44 -10.27 -3.32 6.44
CA PRO A 44 -10.67 -3.84 7.75
C PRO A 44 -11.06 -2.72 8.71
N SER A 45 -12.07 -2.97 9.55
CA SER A 45 -12.54 -2.01 10.55
C SER A 45 -11.36 -1.50 11.40
N GLY A 46 -11.09 -0.20 11.36
CA GLY A 46 -9.98 0.44 12.07
C GLY A 46 -8.77 0.82 11.22
N LEU A 47 -8.73 0.45 9.93
CA LEU A 47 -7.72 0.96 9.00
C LEU A 47 -8.24 2.21 8.30
N ILE A 48 -7.62 3.36 8.61
CA ILE A 48 -7.87 4.64 7.93
C ILE A 48 -7.17 4.61 6.56
N PRO A 49 -7.89 4.71 5.44
CA PRO A 49 -7.28 4.88 4.12
C PRO A 49 -6.34 6.10 4.13
N GLY A 50 -5.11 5.93 3.66
CA GLY A 50 -4.13 7.03 3.60
C GLY A 50 -3.07 7.05 4.71
N GLY A 51 -2.84 5.93 5.41
CA GLY A 51 -1.67 5.79 6.28
C GLY A 51 -0.34 5.85 5.50
N LYS A 52 -0.23 5.08 4.42
CA LYS A 52 0.85 5.10 3.42
C LYS A 52 0.30 4.48 2.14
N SER A 53 0.03 5.26 1.10
CA SER A 53 -0.27 4.67 -0.20
C SER A 53 0.97 3.94 -0.72
N LEU A 54 0.87 2.63 -0.88
CA LEU A 54 1.57 1.97 -1.96
C LEU A 54 0.94 2.52 -3.25
N SER A 55 1.74 2.96 -4.21
CA SER A 55 1.22 3.15 -5.56
C SER A 55 0.75 1.79 -6.07
N GLY A 56 -0.21 1.74 -7.01
CA GLY A 56 -0.83 0.50 -7.53
C GLY A 56 0.12 -0.54 -8.17
N GLN A 57 1.43 -0.39 -8.00
CA GLN A 57 2.47 -1.36 -8.36
C GLN A 57 3.24 -1.87 -7.13
N GLY A 58 2.67 -1.78 -5.92
CA GLY A 58 3.33 -2.24 -4.68
C GLY A 58 4.56 -1.42 -4.29
N LYS A 59 4.80 -0.27 -4.93
CA LYS A 59 5.95 0.60 -4.65
C LYS A 59 5.55 1.71 -3.69
N HIS A 60 6.41 2.03 -2.72
CA HIS A 60 6.17 3.18 -1.85
C HIS A 60 5.98 4.46 -2.68
N SER A 61 5.06 5.31 -2.22
CA SER A 61 4.93 6.67 -2.76
C SER A 61 6.31 7.36 -2.77
N PRO A 62 6.67 8.08 -3.85
CA PRO A 62 7.94 8.77 -3.93
C PRO A 62 8.08 9.77 -2.77
N ARG A 63 9.28 9.85 -2.19
CA ARG A 63 9.58 10.78 -1.10
C ARG A 63 10.05 12.11 -1.68
N ILE A 64 9.49 13.20 -1.18
CA ILE A 64 9.91 14.56 -1.51
C ILE A 64 10.48 15.18 -0.23
N GLN A 65 11.66 15.79 -0.33
CA GLN A 65 12.24 16.60 0.74
C GLN A 65 12.08 18.07 0.39
N VAL A 66 11.57 18.86 1.33
CA VAL A 66 11.35 20.30 1.17
C VAL A 66 11.98 21.03 2.34
N VAL A 67 12.57 22.20 2.04
CA VAL A 67 13.13 23.10 3.04
C VAL A 67 12.18 24.27 3.20
N LEU A 68 11.77 24.54 4.43
CA LEU A 68 10.89 25.64 4.81
C LEU A 68 11.64 26.60 5.71
N SER A 69 11.21 27.86 5.76
CA SER A 69 11.64 28.75 6.84
C SER A 69 11.11 28.21 8.18
N GLU A 70 11.79 28.56 9.27
CA GLU A 70 11.41 28.12 10.61
C GLU A 70 9.97 28.51 10.96
N GLN A 71 9.59 29.76 10.63
CA GLN A 71 8.23 30.26 10.85
C GLN A 71 7.17 29.42 10.12
N VAL A 72 7.40 29.09 8.84
CA VAL A 72 6.44 28.31 8.05
C VAL A 72 6.39 26.86 8.52
N ALA A 73 7.53 26.29 8.94
CA ALA A 73 7.58 24.95 9.49
C ALA A 73 6.75 24.83 10.78
N GLU A 74 6.78 25.85 11.64
CA GLU A 74 5.98 25.89 12.87
C GLU A 74 4.49 26.01 12.55
N GLU A 75 4.10 26.93 11.66
CA GLU A 75 2.69 27.11 11.28
C GLU A 75 2.10 25.83 10.65
N VAL A 76 2.90 25.05 9.91
CA VAL A 76 2.49 23.75 9.39
C VAL A 76 2.24 22.74 10.52
N ARG A 77 3.06 22.72 11.58
CA ARG A 77 2.86 21.83 12.73
C ARG A 77 1.59 22.20 13.47
N GLU A 78 1.40 23.48 13.77
CA GLU A 78 0.22 23.98 14.48
C GLU A 78 -1.07 23.64 13.72
N ARG A 79 -1.09 23.84 12.39
CA ARG A 79 -2.26 23.51 11.56
C ARG A 79 -2.51 22.01 11.48
N ALA A 80 -1.47 21.20 11.39
CA ALA A 80 -1.60 19.75 11.39
C ALA A 80 -2.18 19.24 12.72
N GLU A 81 -1.69 19.78 13.85
CA GLU A 81 -2.17 19.44 15.20
C GLU A 81 -3.63 19.88 15.42
N ALA A 82 -3.99 21.10 15.00
CA ALA A 82 -5.36 21.60 15.09
C ALA A 82 -6.39 20.73 14.35
N GLU A 83 -5.94 19.95 13.37
CA GLU A 83 -6.78 19.04 12.58
C GLU A 83 -6.59 17.56 12.97
N ASP A 84 -5.89 17.27 14.07
CA ASP A 84 -5.57 15.91 14.53
C ASP A 84 -4.87 15.05 13.45
N MET A 85 -3.95 15.67 12.71
CA MET A 85 -3.20 15.04 11.62
C MET A 85 -1.69 15.07 11.87
N SER A 86 -0.98 14.10 11.31
CA SER A 86 0.47 14.22 11.18
C SER A 86 0.83 15.27 10.11
N VAL A 87 1.95 15.97 10.29
CA VAL A 87 2.46 16.95 9.31
C VAL A 87 2.51 16.37 7.90
N SER A 88 3.00 15.14 7.74
CA SER A 88 3.09 14.48 6.43
C SER A 88 1.72 14.24 5.78
N ARG A 89 0.69 13.91 6.56
CA ARG A 89 -0.68 13.72 6.07
C ARG A 89 -1.29 15.07 5.70
N TRP A 90 -1.11 16.08 6.54
CA TRP A 90 -1.64 17.42 6.31
C TRP A 90 -1.04 18.05 5.04
N VAL A 91 0.28 18.01 4.88
CA VAL A 91 0.98 18.52 3.68
C VAL A 91 0.56 17.74 2.43
N ARG A 92 0.45 16.40 2.52
CA ARG A 92 0.00 15.58 1.39
C ARG A 92 -1.38 16.01 0.90
N ARG A 93 -2.34 16.18 1.81
CA ARG A 93 -3.70 16.64 1.47
C ARG A 93 -3.67 18.01 0.78
N LEU A 94 -2.85 18.94 1.29
CA LEU A 94 -2.72 20.27 0.70
C LEU A 94 -2.17 20.23 -0.73
N VAL A 95 -1.15 19.41 -0.99
CA VAL A 95 -0.59 19.22 -2.34
C VAL A 95 -1.58 18.53 -3.27
N GLU A 96 -2.29 17.50 -2.80
CA GLU A 96 -3.31 16.81 -3.59
C GLU A 96 -4.48 17.73 -3.98
N ASN A 97 -4.87 18.64 -3.10
CA ASN A 97 -5.92 19.64 -3.37
C ASN A 97 -5.49 20.75 -4.34
N GLU A 98 -4.21 21.11 -4.38
CA GLU A 98 -3.71 22.16 -5.29
C GLU A 98 -3.47 21.63 -6.71
N VAL A 99 -3.09 20.35 -6.83
CA VAL A 99 -2.72 19.74 -8.12
C VAL A 99 -3.92 19.10 -8.83
N ARG A 100 -5.04 18.87 -8.13
CA ARG A 100 -6.28 18.30 -8.69
C ARG A 100 -7.38 19.35 -8.81
#